data_AF-A0A3P8VQD0-F1
#
_entry.id   AF-A0A3P8VQD0-F1
#
_cell.length_a   1.000
_cell.length_b   1.000
_cell.length_c   1.000
_cell.angle_alpha   90.00
_cell.angle_beta   90.00
_cell.angle_gamma   90.00
#
_symmetry.space_group_name_H-M   'P 1'
#
loop_
_entity.id
_entity.type
_entity.pdbx_description
1 polymer ?
#
loop_
_entity_poly.entity_id
_entity_poly.type
_entity_poly.pdbx_seq_one_letter_code
_entity_poly.pdbx_strand_id
1 'polypeptide(L)'
;MHHRAATMATSCHIWRPDRGRCVKTYGIVSLLFMDLLLQCVSGYMSSPHIDQDPRYAKDAQHGPVITSPVVPAASPVSPVDDENYTLKCPSGGLCSRLPADCVECSYHYNCTYGRTASFTCKTKRGVHCIGESGQQQTNFSLSITCQFCWQLDPSQYRCSNSTNCMTVSCPRKRYNATCDVLDHVHCLGKRRFSKRLFCDWTGGYKWSTALALSITRGGFGADRFYLGQWREGLGKLFSFGGLGIWTLIDVLLIGVGYVGPADGSLYI
;
A
#
# COMPACT_ATOMS: atom_id res chain seq x y z
N MET A 1 -36.65 12.32 27.05
CA MET A 1 -36.77 10.98 27.68
C MET A 1 -36.80 9.99 26.51
N HIS A 2 -35.76 9.17 26.26
CA HIS A 2 -35.44 7.88 26.91
C HIS A 2 -36.68 6.95 26.96
N HIS A 3 -36.71 5.68 26.52
CA HIS A 3 -35.77 4.70 25.92
C HIS A 3 -36.65 3.62 25.20
N ARG A 4 -36.21 2.63 24.40
CA ARG A 4 -34.93 2.08 23.88
C ARG A 4 -35.24 1.19 22.64
N ALA A 5 -34.26 0.90 21.78
CA ALA A 5 -34.30 -0.26 20.87
C ALA A 5 -32.88 -0.87 20.77
N ALA A 6 -32.77 -2.21 20.81
CA ALA A 6 -31.50 -2.89 21.02
C ALA A 6 -30.83 -3.32 19.70
N THR A 7 -29.60 -2.85 19.47
CA THR A 7 -28.75 -3.32 18.37
C THR A 7 -27.83 -4.44 18.88
N MET A 8 -28.06 -5.67 18.42
CA MET A 8 -27.21 -6.81 18.76
C MET A 8 -25.93 -6.78 17.91
N ALA A 9 -24.88 -6.15 18.42
CA ALA A 9 -23.58 -6.08 17.76
C ALA A 9 -22.67 -7.21 18.26
N THR A 10 -22.43 -8.21 17.42
CA THR A 10 -21.52 -9.32 17.71
C THR A 10 -20.07 -8.80 17.66
N SER A 11 -19.54 -8.37 18.82
CA SER A 11 -18.17 -7.86 18.93
C SER A 11 -17.14 -8.99 18.79
N CYS A 12 -16.75 -9.29 17.55
CA CYS A 12 -15.63 -10.19 17.29
C CYS A 12 -14.32 -9.45 17.61
N HIS A 13 -13.89 -9.52 18.87
CA HIS A 13 -12.61 -8.97 19.34
C HIS A 13 -11.44 -9.73 18.71
N ILE A 14 -11.06 -9.34 17.49
CA ILE A 14 -9.75 -9.67 16.93
C ILE A 14 -8.69 -9.01 17.81
N TRP A 15 -8.07 -9.82 18.66
CA TRP A 15 -6.83 -9.49 19.33
C TRP A 15 -5.73 -9.37 18.26
N ARG A 16 -5.44 -8.13 17.83
CA ARG A 16 -4.15 -7.83 17.21
C ARG A 16 -3.14 -7.54 18.31
N PRO A 17 -2.18 -8.46 18.61
CA PRO A 17 -1.11 -8.13 19.52
C PRO A 17 -0.25 -7.03 18.90
N ASP A 18 -0.16 -5.91 19.59
CA ASP A 18 0.59 -4.73 19.14
C ASP A 18 2.09 -5.05 19.19
N ARG A 19 2.75 -5.12 18.02
CA ARG A 19 4.20 -5.42 17.92
C ARG A 19 5.01 -4.16 18.24
N GLY A 20 4.97 -3.78 19.51
CA GLY A 20 5.45 -2.51 20.01
C GLY A 20 6.26 -2.59 21.31
N ARG A 21 7.12 -3.60 21.50
CA ARG A 21 8.17 -3.52 22.53
C ARG A 21 9.44 -4.28 22.22
N CYS A 22 10.55 -3.63 22.56
CA CYS A 22 11.92 -4.03 22.32
C CYS A 22 12.30 -5.39 22.95
N VAL A 23 12.36 -6.46 22.15
CA VAL A 23 12.96 -7.76 22.54
C VAL A 23 14.24 -8.04 21.73
N LYS A 24 14.97 -6.97 21.35
CA LYS A 24 16.27 -7.13 20.68
C LYS A 24 17.42 -7.39 21.67
N THR A 25 17.28 -6.93 22.92
CA THR A 25 18.28 -7.10 23.98
C THR A 25 18.25 -8.51 24.59
N TYR A 26 17.08 -9.02 24.97
CA TYR A 26 16.97 -10.34 25.62
C TYR A 26 17.37 -11.52 24.72
N GLY A 27 17.18 -11.41 23.40
CA GLY A 27 17.65 -12.42 22.45
C GLY A 27 19.18 -12.50 22.39
N ILE A 28 19.86 -11.34 22.41
CA ILE A 28 21.34 -11.29 22.42
C ILE A 28 21.88 -11.80 23.77
N VAL A 29 21.27 -11.43 24.90
CA VAL A 29 21.68 -11.94 26.22
C VAL A 29 21.47 -13.46 26.33
N SER A 30 20.38 -14.01 25.80
CA SER A 30 20.16 -15.47 25.78
C SER A 30 21.16 -16.20 24.88
N LEU A 31 21.52 -15.63 23.72
CA LEU A 31 22.55 -16.20 22.85
C LEU A 31 23.92 -16.20 23.52
N LEU A 32 24.34 -15.06 24.10
CA LEU A 32 25.62 -14.94 24.83
C LEU A 32 25.68 -15.86 26.06
N PHE A 33 24.56 -16.10 26.75
CA PHE A 33 24.50 -17.04 27.87
C PHE A 33 24.60 -18.49 27.41
N MET A 34 24.06 -18.84 26.23
CA MET A 34 24.22 -20.17 25.64
C MET A 34 25.62 -20.40 25.08
N ASP A 35 26.27 -19.39 24.48
CA ASP A 35 27.69 -19.45 24.11
C ASP A 35 28.58 -19.66 25.35
N LEU A 36 28.32 -18.93 26.44
CA LEU A 36 29.06 -19.06 27.70
C LEU A 36 28.92 -20.47 28.33
N LEU A 37 27.74 -21.08 28.24
CA LEU A 37 27.51 -22.46 28.69
C LEU A 37 28.20 -23.50 27.80
N LEU A 38 28.35 -23.22 26.49
CA LEU A 38 28.98 -24.15 25.55
C LEU A 38 30.52 -24.14 25.66
N GLN A 39 31.12 -23.04 26.13
CA GLN A 39 32.57 -22.90 26.33
C GLN A 39 33.15 -23.81 27.44
N CYS A 40 32.32 -24.40 28.31
CA CYS A 40 32.80 -25.34 29.34
C CYS A 40 33.12 -26.76 28.85
N VAL A 41 32.76 -27.13 27.62
CA VAL A 41 32.85 -28.54 27.14
C VAL A 41 34.09 -28.83 26.29
N SER A 42 34.82 -27.81 25.80
CA SER A 42 36.01 -28.00 24.96
C SER A 42 37.17 -27.09 25.36
N GLY A 43 37.75 -27.37 26.53
CA GLY A 43 39.19 -27.14 26.73
C GLY A 43 40.01 -28.09 25.85
N TYR A 44 41.27 -27.74 25.58
CA TYR A 44 42.25 -28.43 24.72
C TYR A 44 42.14 -28.24 23.20
N MET A 45 42.66 -27.14 22.68
CA MET A 45 43.95 -27.12 21.93
C MET A 45 44.42 -25.67 21.64
N SER A 46 45.70 -25.49 21.31
CA SER A 46 46.44 -24.21 21.45
C SER A 46 46.58 -23.35 20.17
N SER A 47 46.68 -22.03 20.39
CA SER A 47 47.25 -20.91 19.59
C SER A 47 48.48 -21.16 18.67
N PRO A 48 48.98 -20.17 17.86
CA PRO A 48 48.37 -18.94 17.29
C PRO A 48 48.80 -18.57 15.81
N HIS A 49 48.31 -17.41 15.31
CA HIS A 49 48.69 -16.65 14.07
C HIS A 49 48.25 -17.27 12.71
N ILE A 50 47.91 -16.52 11.65
CA ILE A 50 48.40 -15.21 11.12
C ILE A 50 47.25 -14.28 10.64
N ASP A 51 47.60 -12.99 10.51
CA ASP A 51 46.84 -11.82 10.03
C ASP A 51 46.25 -11.91 8.60
N GLN A 52 45.03 -11.38 8.39
CA GLN A 52 44.74 -10.32 7.39
C GLN A 52 43.24 -9.92 7.33
N ASP A 53 42.98 -8.63 7.62
CA ASP A 53 41.75 -7.88 7.29
C ASP A 53 41.83 -7.46 5.80
N PRO A 54 40.70 -7.17 5.11
CA PRO A 54 40.47 -5.75 4.88
C PRO A 54 39.02 -5.27 4.96
N ARG A 55 38.91 -4.05 5.47
CA ARG A 55 37.65 -3.32 5.64
C ARG A 55 37.06 -2.77 4.34
N TYR A 56 35.75 -2.62 4.42
CA TYR A 56 34.89 -1.83 3.54
C TYR A 56 35.42 -0.41 3.28
N ALA A 57 35.54 -0.02 2.01
CA ALA A 57 35.69 1.37 1.58
C ALA A 57 34.56 1.69 0.59
N LYS A 58 33.84 2.79 0.84
CA LYS A 58 32.84 3.34 -0.09
C LYS A 58 33.00 4.84 -0.13
N ASP A 59 33.72 5.32 -1.14
CA ASP A 59 34.05 6.72 -1.30
C ASP A 59 32.82 7.61 -1.49
N ALA A 60 32.92 8.81 -0.93
CA ALA A 60 32.02 9.91 -1.19
C ALA A 60 32.80 11.22 -1.03
N GLN A 61 33.25 11.81 -2.14
CA GLN A 61 33.72 13.21 -2.14
C GLN A 61 33.50 13.92 -3.50
N HIS A 62 32.89 15.10 -3.39
CA HIS A 62 33.06 16.32 -4.20
C HIS A 62 32.95 16.28 -5.74
N GLY A 63 31.90 16.95 -6.24
CA GLY A 63 31.88 17.57 -7.56
C GLY A 63 31.89 19.12 -7.45
N PRO A 64 32.56 19.85 -8.34
CA PRO A 64 32.63 21.31 -8.30
C PRO A 64 31.42 21.99 -8.98
N VAL A 65 31.15 23.23 -8.57
CA VAL A 65 30.10 24.12 -9.12
C VAL A 65 30.62 24.86 -10.35
N ILE A 66 29.89 24.81 -11.47
CA ILE A 66 29.92 25.85 -12.52
C ILE A 66 28.49 26.17 -13.01
N THR A 67 28.26 27.46 -13.27
CA THR A 67 27.02 28.14 -13.69
C THR A 67 26.63 27.94 -15.15
N SER A 68 25.32 27.83 -15.45
CA SER A 68 24.57 28.66 -16.43
C SER A 68 23.11 28.18 -16.60
N PRO A 69 22.10 29.05 -16.77
CA PRO A 69 20.73 28.64 -17.07
C PRO A 69 20.48 28.51 -18.59
N VAL A 70 20.08 27.33 -19.05
CA VAL A 70 19.52 27.14 -20.40
C VAL A 70 18.04 26.83 -20.28
N VAL A 71 17.20 27.71 -20.83
CA VAL A 71 15.75 27.54 -20.94
C VAL A 71 15.44 26.66 -22.15
N PRO A 72 14.79 25.49 -21.99
CA PRO A 72 14.20 24.77 -23.11
C PRO A 72 12.99 25.55 -23.62
N ALA A 73 13.00 25.90 -24.90
CA ALA A 73 11.87 26.58 -25.55
C ALA A 73 10.62 25.70 -25.52
N ALA A 74 9.44 26.33 -25.41
CA ALA A 74 8.16 25.64 -25.49
C ALA A 74 8.01 24.97 -26.87
N SER A 75 7.91 23.64 -26.90
CA SER A 75 7.45 22.93 -28.08
C SER A 75 5.94 23.13 -28.24
N PRO A 76 5.43 23.40 -29.46
CA PRO A 76 4.00 23.58 -29.68
C PRO A 76 3.25 22.26 -29.44
N VAL A 77 2.18 22.32 -28.65
CA VAL A 77 1.25 21.20 -28.46
C VAL A 77 0.51 20.97 -29.77
N SER A 78 0.76 19.83 -30.41
CA SER A 78 -0.04 19.34 -31.54
C SER A 78 -1.37 18.76 -31.03
N PRO A 79 -2.50 19.00 -31.73
CA PRO A 79 -3.80 18.48 -31.33
C PRO A 79 -3.95 17.02 -31.80
N VAL A 80 -3.68 16.07 -30.90
CA VAL A 80 -3.80 14.62 -31.18
C VAL A 80 -4.83 13.92 -30.26
N ASP A 81 -5.55 14.68 -29.43
CA ASP A 81 -6.50 14.15 -28.42
C ASP A 81 -7.99 14.31 -28.79
N ASP A 82 -8.36 14.82 -29.98
CA ASP A 82 -9.76 15.20 -30.27
C ASP A 82 -10.72 14.03 -30.61
N GLU A 83 -10.23 12.84 -31.01
CA GLU A 83 -11.12 11.70 -31.37
C GLU A 83 -11.39 10.69 -30.24
N ASN A 84 -10.51 10.59 -29.24
CA ASN A 84 -10.57 9.51 -28.23
C ASN A 84 -11.58 9.77 -27.10
N TYR A 85 -11.90 11.04 -26.78
CA TYR A 85 -12.89 11.34 -25.73
C TYR A 85 -14.35 11.18 -26.20
N THR A 86 -14.62 11.44 -27.49
CA THR A 86 -15.98 11.45 -28.05
C THR A 86 -16.65 10.07 -27.95
N LEU A 87 -15.87 8.98 -28.06
CA LEU A 87 -16.34 7.60 -27.86
C LEU A 87 -16.69 7.25 -26.41
N LYS A 88 -16.22 8.03 -25.43
CA LYS A 88 -16.49 7.80 -23.99
C LYS A 88 -17.63 8.67 -23.44
N CYS A 89 -18.09 9.65 -24.22
CA CYS A 89 -19.11 10.59 -23.80
C CYS A 89 -20.50 10.16 -24.29
N PRO A 90 -21.47 9.87 -23.39
CA PRO A 90 -22.81 9.52 -23.81
C PRO A 90 -23.56 10.74 -24.36
N SER A 91 -24.03 10.64 -25.60
CA SER A 91 -24.86 11.67 -26.25
C SER A 91 -26.34 11.47 -25.93
N GLY A 92 -27.09 12.58 -25.80
CA GLY A 92 -28.54 12.57 -25.54
C GLY A 92 -28.95 12.31 -24.08
N GLY A 93 -28.00 12.19 -23.15
CA GLY A 93 -28.27 12.12 -21.72
C GLY A 93 -28.58 13.49 -21.09
N LEU A 94 -29.06 13.50 -19.85
CA LEU A 94 -29.22 14.72 -19.05
C LEU A 94 -27.87 15.41 -18.80
N CYS A 95 -27.80 16.72 -19.02
CA CYS A 95 -26.55 17.49 -18.83
C CYS A 95 -25.99 17.38 -17.40
N SER A 96 -26.85 17.30 -16.38
CA SER A 96 -26.47 17.14 -14.96
C SER A 96 -25.85 15.78 -14.60
N ARG A 97 -25.90 14.79 -15.51
CA ARG A 97 -25.32 13.45 -15.35
C ARG A 97 -24.15 13.19 -16.29
N LEU A 98 -23.68 14.19 -17.02
CA LEU A 98 -22.63 14.04 -18.01
C LEU A 98 -21.27 13.85 -17.32
N PRO A 99 -20.43 12.86 -17.73
CA PRO A 99 -19.14 12.62 -17.09
C PRO A 99 -18.25 13.87 -17.03
N ALA A 100 -17.47 14.01 -15.96
CA ALA A 100 -16.59 15.16 -15.75
C ALA A 100 -15.57 15.38 -16.87
N ASP A 101 -15.17 14.33 -17.60
CA ASP A 101 -14.24 14.41 -18.72
C ASP A 101 -14.91 14.93 -20.02
N CYS A 102 -16.23 14.98 -20.07
CA CYS A 102 -17.04 15.43 -21.23
C CYS A 102 -17.47 16.90 -21.12
N VAL A 103 -17.18 17.55 -20.00
CA VAL A 103 -17.57 18.92 -19.67
C VAL A 103 -16.38 19.75 -19.20
N GLU A 104 -16.45 21.05 -19.41
CA GLU A 104 -15.48 22.01 -18.89
C GLU A 104 -16.26 23.08 -18.11
N CYS A 105 -15.99 23.18 -16.81
CA CYS A 105 -16.75 24.03 -15.89
C CYS A 105 -15.92 25.20 -15.35
N SER A 106 -16.55 26.37 -15.26
CA SER A 106 -15.98 27.55 -14.61
C SER A 106 -16.07 27.41 -13.09
N TYR A 107 -15.13 26.69 -12.49
CA TYR A 107 -15.06 26.50 -11.05
C TYR A 107 -14.55 27.75 -10.33
N HIS A 108 -15.35 28.30 -9.43
CA HIS A 108 -14.97 29.39 -8.53
C HIS A 108 -14.69 28.86 -7.12
N TYR A 109 -13.56 29.26 -6.53
CA TYR A 109 -13.11 28.79 -5.21
C TYR A 109 -13.68 29.59 -4.02
N ASN A 110 -14.64 30.48 -4.27
CA ASN A 110 -15.26 31.36 -3.27
C ASN A 110 -16.55 30.78 -2.64
N CYS A 111 -16.83 29.50 -2.84
CA CYS A 111 -17.96 28.79 -2.23
C CYS A 111 -17.66 28.36 -0.78
N THR A 112 -18.71 28.19 0.02
CA THR A 112 -18.57 27.65 1.38
C THR A 112 -18.32 26.14 1.35
N TYR A 113 -17.20 25.68 1.91
CA TYR A 113 -16.84 24.26 1.95
C TYR A 113 -17.97 23.38 2.50
N GLY A 114 -18.22 22.25 1.85
CA GLY A 114 -19.28 21.29 2.22
C GLY A 114 -20.71 21.72 1.87
N ARG A 115 -20.94 22.92 1.31
CA ARG A 115 -22.25 23.33 0.77
C ARG A 115 -22.33 23.11 -0.74
N THR A 116 -23.54 22.90 -1.24
CA THR A 116 -23.78 22.84 -2.69
C THR A 116 -23.59 24.22 -3.32
N ALA A 117 -22.85 24.28 -4.41
CA ALA A 117 -22.64 25.47 -5.22
C ALA A 117 -22.89 25.13 -6.70
N SER A 118 -23.42 26.08 -7.46
CA SER A 118 -23.74 25.90 -8.89
C SER A 118 -22.69 26.59 -9.75
N PHE A 119 -22.11 25.85 -10.70
CA PHE A 119 -21.08 26.34 -11.62
C PHE A 119 -21.56 26.26 -13.07
N THR A 120 -21.15 27.20 -13.91
CA THR A 120 -21.47 27.16 -15.34
C THR A 120 -20.53 26.20 -16.06
N CYS A 121 -21.10 25.23 -16.76
CA CYS A 121 -20.38 24.20 -17.51
C CYS A 121 -20.74 24.26 -18.99
N LYS A 122 -19.74 24.05 -19.84
CA LYS A 122 -19.89 23.85 -21.29
C LYS A 122 -19.55 22.41 -21.67
N THR A 123 -20.26 21.82 -22.62
CA THR A 123 -19.90 20.50 -23.17
C THR A 123 -18.65 20.61 -24.06
N LYS A 124 -17.87 19.51 -24.15
CA LYS A 124 -16.80 19.41 -25.15
C LYS A 124 -17.36 19.32 -26.57
N ARG A 125 -16.50 19.56 -27.56
CA ARG A 125 -16.85 19.47 -28.99
C ARG A 125 -17.45 18.08 -29.30
N GLY A 126 -18.48 18.05 -30.14
CA GLY A 126 -19.18 16.81 -30.51
C GLY A 126 -20.07 16.19 -29.41
N VAL A 127 -20.05 16.68 -28.17
CA VAL A 127 -20.88 16.15 -27.08
C VAL A 127 -22.14 17.00 -26.90
N HIS A 128 -23.30 16.34 -26.95
CA HIS A 128 -24.61 16.96 -26.83
C HIS A 128 -25.44 16.32 -25.72
N CYS A 129 -25.95 17.14 -24.82
CA CYS A 129 -26.81 16.73 -23.71
C CYS A 129 -28.14 17.49 -23.75
N ILE A 130 -29.12 16.94 -23.03
CA ILE A 130 -30.48 17.48 -22.93
C ILE A 130 -30.61 18.17 -21.56
N GLY A 131 -31.09 19.41 -21.56
CA GLY A 131 -31.43 20.13 -20.32
C GLY A 131 -32.75 19.64 -19.72
N GLU A 132 -33.07 20.08 -18.50
CA GLU A 132 -34.33 19.68 -17.83
C GLU A 132 -35.59 20.10 -18.60
N SER A 133 -35.49 21.10 -19.49
CA SER A 133 -36.54 21.55 -20.40
C SER A 133 -36.71 20.70 -21.67
N GLY A 134 -35.99 19.58 -21.81
CA GLY A 134 -36.03 18.73 -23.01
C GLY A 134 -35.30 19.30 -24.24
N GLN A 135 -34.70 20.49 -24.13
CA GLN A 135 -33.93 21.12 -25.20
C GLN A 135 -32.45 20.70 -25.15
N GLN A 136 -31.84 20.57 -26.33
CA GLN A 136 -30.40 20.35 -26.47
C GLN A 136 -29.63 21.56 -25.97
N GLN A 137 -28.71 21.37 -25.03
CA GLN A 137 -27.92 22.45 -24.41
C GLN A 137 -26.42 22.14 -24.50
N THR A 138 -25.63 23.18 -24.80
CA THR A 138 -24.17 23.15 -24.77
C THR A 138 -23.60 23.85 -23.55
N ASN A 139 -24.36 24.79 -22.95
CA ASN A 139 -24.02 25.51 -21.73
C ASN A 139 -25.15 25.28 -20.72
N PHE A 140 -24.80 24.88 -19.50
CA PHE A 140 -25.75 24.58 -18.43
C PHE A 140 -25.13 24.88 -17.06
N SER A 141 -25.95 24.85 -16.00
CA SER A 141 -25.46 24.98 -14.63
C SER A 141 -25.41 23.62 -13.94
N LEU A 142 -24.28 23.29 -13.31
CA LEU A 142 -24.06 22.04 -12.58
C LEU A 142 -23.90 22.34 -11.09
N SER A 143 -24.78 21.73 -10.27
CA SER A 143 -24.73 21.81 -8.81
C SER A 143 -23.84 20.72 -8.23
N ILE A 144 -22.78 21.11 -7.51
CA ILE A 144 -21.83 20.19 -6.86
C ILE A 144 -21.54 20.63 -5.43
N THR A 145 -21.11 19.71 -4.57
CA THR A 145 -20.62 20.08 -3.24
C THR A 145 -19.26 20.79 -3.37
N CYS A 146 -19.12 21.94 -2.71
CA CYS A 146 -17.89 22.72 -2.65
C CYS A 146 -16.82 21.97 -1.83
N GLN A 147 -16.05 21.11 -2.49
CA GLN A 147 -14.94 20.34 -1.90
C GLN A 147 -13.89 20.00 -2.96
N PHE A 148 -12.62 19.92 -2.56
CA PHE A 148 -11.55 19.53 -3.49
C PHE A 148 -11.52 18.02 -3.74
N CYS A 149 -11.11 17.61 -4.94
CA CYS A 149 -11.03 16.21 -5.37
C CYS A 149 -10.26 15.27 -4.40
N TRP A 150 -9.27 15.79 -3.66
CA TRP A 150 -8.48 15.01 -2.68
C TRP A 150 -9.15 14.83 -1.31
N GLN A 151 -10.22 15.59 -1.03
CA GLN A 151 -11.02 15.54 0.21
C GLN A 151 -12.23 14.60 0.13
N LEU A 152 -12.54 14.06 -1.06
CA LEU A 152 -13.66 13.15 -1.29
C LEU A 152 -13.56 11.89 -0.42
N ASP A 153 -14.70 11.22 -0.23
CA ASP A 153 -14.76 9.94 0.45
C ASP A 153 -14.02 8.84 -0.35
N PRO A 154 -13.43 7.82 0.31
CA PRO A 154 -12.74 6.71 -0.37
C PRO A 154 -13.60 5.90 -1.35
N SER A 155 -14.93 6.02 -1.30
CA SER A 155 -15.86 5.41 -2.25
C SER A 155 -15.98 6.17 -3.58
N GLN A 156 -15.54 7.43 -3.64
CA GLN A 156 -15.73 8.35 -4.77
C GLN A 156 -14.49 8.48 -5.67
N TYR A 157 -13.38 7.82 -5.33
CA TYR A 157 -12.16 7.77 -6.13
C TYR A 157 -11.57 6.35 -6.12
N ARG A 158 -10.71 6.03 -7.10
CA ARG A 158 -9.93 4.79 -7.15
C ARG A 158 -8.45 5.14 -7.10
N CYS A 159 -7.66 4.40 -6.33
CA CYS A 159 -6.21 4.59 -6.25
C CYS A 159 -5.45 3.40 -6.83
N SER A 160 -4.29 3.66 -7.43
CA SER A 160 -3.33 2.65 -7.84
C SER A 160 -2.85 1.83 -6.64
N ASN A 161 -2.92 0.50 -6.71
CA ASN A 161 -2.32 -0.38 -5.71
C ASN A 161 -0.84 -0.62 -6.05
N SER A 162 -0.01 -0.89 -5.04
CA SER A 162 1.40 -1.23 -5.20
C SER A 162 1.69 -2.63 -4.67
N THR A 163 2.28 -3.48 -5.52
CA THR A 163 2.72 -4.83 -5.14
C THR A 163 4.12 -4.83 -4.53
N ASN A 164 4.93 -3.81 -4.82
CA ASN A 164 6.32 -3.70 -4.36
C ASN A 164 6.42 -3.05 -2.96
N CYS A 165 5.52 -3.38 -2.03
CA CYS A 165 5.57 -2.79 -0.70
C CYS A 165 5.10 -3.69 0.45
N MET A 166 5.77 -3.55 1.59
CA MET A 166 5.63 -4.46 2.74
C MET A 166 4.47 -4.03 3.66
N THR A 167 3.34 -4.72 3.54
CA THR A 167 2.15 -4.56 4.38
C THR A 167 2.46 -4.75 5.88
N VAL A 168 3.23 -5.78 6.21
CA VAL A 168 3.61 -6.16 7.58
C VAL A 168 5.00 -5.60 7.88
N SER A 169 5.04 -4.32 8.27
CA SER A 169 6.25 -3.60 8.66
C SER A 169 6.01 -2.78 9.94
N CYS A 170 7.07 -2.55 10.73
CA CYS A 170 7.02 -1.76 11.95
C CYS A 170 8.12 -0.67 11.90
N PRO A 171 7.76 0.63 11.84
CA PRO A 171 6.41 1.17 11.66
C PRO A 171 5.79 0.75 10.31
N ARG A 172 4.45 0.75 10.20
CA ARG A 172 3.76 0.40 8.93
C ARG A 172 4.19 1.37 7.83
N LYS A 173 4.83 0.85 6.79
CA LYS A 173 5.22 1.61 5.60
C LYS A 173 3.98 2.18 4.90
N ARG A 174 4.13 3.40 4.38
CA ARG A 174 3.17 4.06 3.50
C ARG A 174 3.78 4.19 2.11
N TYR A 175 2.96 4.11 1.07
CA TYR A 175 3.37 4.35 -0.30
C TYR A 175 2.59 5.54 -0.88
N ASN A 176 3.17 6.21 -1.88
CA ASN A 176 2.48 7.24 -2.63
C ASN A 176 1.64 6.55 -3.71
N ALA A 177 0.32 6.54 -3.55
CA ALA A 177 -0.61 6.11 -4.59
C ALA A 177 -0.96 7.29 -5.50
N THR A 178 -1.33 7.00 -6.75
CA THR A 178 -2.04 7.93 -7.63
C THR A 178 -3.52 7.60 -7.60
N CYS A 179 -4.36 8.59 -7.33
CA CYS A 179 -5.79 8.43 -7.17
C CYS A 179 -6.53 9.26 -8.21
N ASP A 180 -7.54 8.66 -8.83
CA ASP A 180 -8.39 9.23 -9.85
C ASP A 180 -9.85 9.23 -9.34
N VAL A 181 -10.50 10.39 -9.39
CA VAL A 181 -11.92 10.54 -9.03
C VAL A 181 -12.81 9.85 -10.06
N LEU A 182 -13.91 9.22 -9.61
CA LEU A 182 -14.88 8.57 -10.49
C LEU A 182 -15.55 9.56 -11.45
N ASP A 183 -15.88 9.11 -12.66
CA ASP A 183 -16.28 9.97 -13.79
C ASP A 183 -17.58 10.76 -13.54
N HIS A 184 -18.49 10.20 -12.74
CA HIS A 184 -19.76 10.81 -12.34
C HIS A 184 -19.66 11.74 -11.12
N VAL A 185 -18.48 11.85 -10.50
CA VAL A 185 -18.26 12.69 -9.32
C VAL A 185 -17.52 13.95 -9.74
N HIS A 186 -18.15 15.10 -9.56
CA HIS A 186 -17.57 16.40 -9.87
C HIS A 186 -17.00 17.03 -8.58
N CYS A 187 -15.83 17.66 -8.69
CA CYS A 187 -15.05 18.15 -7.55
C CYS A 187 -14.13 19.29 -7.99
N LEU A 188 -13.69 20.11 -7.04
CA LEU A 188 -12.81 21.25 -7.31
C LEU A 188 -11.34 20.79 -7.46
N GLY A 189 -10.62 21.41 -8.40
CA GLY A 189 -9.19 21.20 -8.62
C GLY A 189 -8.86 19.96 -9.47
N LYS A 190 -7.69 19.35 -9.23
CA LYS A 190 -7.17 18.25 -10.05
C LYS A 190 -7.85 16.92 -9.69
N ARG A 191 -8.51 16.29 -10.67
CA ARG A 191 -9.17 14.95 -10.55
C ARG A 191 -8.20 13.81 -10.27
N ARG A 192 -6.96 13.92 -10.77
CA ARG A 192 -5.84 12.99 -10.53
C ARG A 192 -4.89 13.60 -9.50
N PHE A 193 -4.73 12.95 -8.35
CA PHE A 193 -3.93 13.46 -7.23
C PHE A 193 -3.11 12.34 -6.57
N SER A 194 -2.05 12.68 -5.84
CA SER A 194 -1.28 11.70 -5.08
C SER A 194 -1.71 11.65 -3.62
N LYS A 195 -1.84 10.45 -3.04
CA LYS A 195 -2.24 10.24 -1.65
C LYS A 195 -1.31 9.20 -1.01
N ARG A 196 -0.91 9.44 0.24
CA ARG A 196 -0.14 8.46 1.03
C ARG A 196 -1.08 7.43 1.64
N LEU A 197 -1.05 6.21 1.13
CA LEU A 197 -1.83 5.08 1.63
C LEU A 197 -0.95 4.09 2.38
N PHE A 198 -1.56 3.27 3.23
CA PHE A 198 -0.88 2.11 3.80
C PHE A 198 -0.83 0.98 2.77
N CYS A 199 0.24 0.19 2.79
CA CYS A 199 0.32 -1.03 2.01
C CYS A 199 -0.64 -2.07 2.59
N ASP A 200 -1.52 -2.61 1.75
CA ASP A 200 -2.47 -3.68 2.05
C ASP A 200 -2.47 -4.69 0.87
N TRP A 201 -1.27 -5.21 0.52
CA TRP A 201 -1.05 -6.22 -0.52
C TRP A 201 -0.85 -7.63 0.05
N THR A 202 -1.29 -8.64 -0.69
CA THR A 202 -1.25 -10.09 -0.38
C THR A 202 -0.44 -10.84 -1.43
N GLY A 203 0.50 -11.70 -1.01
CA GLY A 203 1.40 -12.43 -1.90
C GLY A 203 0.88 -13.79 -2.39
N GLY A 204 -0.40 -14.11 -2.16
CA GLY A 204 -0.98 -15.42 -2.47
C GLY A 204 -0.74 -16.51 -1.42
N TYR A 205 0.03 -16.23 -0.37
CA TYR A 205 0.32 -17.16 0.72
C TYR A 205 -0.94 -17.44 1.55
N LYS A 206 -1.33 -18.71 1.65
CA LYS A 206 -2.48 -19.15 2.46
C LYS A 206 -2.04 -19.51 3.87
N TRP A 207 -2.70 -18.95 4.87
CA TRP A 207 -2.37 -19.23 6.28
C TRP A 207 -2.55 -20.72 6.62
N SER A 208 -3.65 -21.32 6.16
CA SER A 208 -3.95 -22.74 6.37
C SER A 208 -2.93 -23.68 5.73
N THR A 209 -2.39 -23.33 4.55
CA THR A 209 -1.33 -24.10 3.88
C THR A 209 -0.02 -24.01 4.66
N ALA A 210 0.38 -22.82 5.13
CA ALA A 210 1.56 -22.66 5.96
C ALA A 210 1.45 -23.49 7.27
N LEU A 211 0.28 -23.47 7.92
CA LEU A 211 0.02 -24.25 9.12
C LEU A 211 0.07 -25.77 8.86
N ALA A 212 -0.59 -26.25 7.79
CA ALA A 212 -0.59 -27.66 7.43
C ALA A 212 0.82 -28.19 7.07
N LEU A 213 1.61 -27.38 6.36
CA LEU A 213 3.02 -27.69 6.07
C LEU A 213 3.87 -27.70 7.36
N SER A 214 3.60 -26.81 8.31
CA SER A 214 4.28 -26.81 9.62
C SER A 214 4.00 -28.09 10.41
N ILE A 215 2.74 -28.54 10.46
CA ILE A 215 2.36 -29.77 11.19
C ILE A 215 2.95 -31.01 10.53
N THR A 216 2.82 -31.14 9.20
CA THR A 216 3.21 -32.37 8.49
C THR A 216 4.70 -32.44 8.15
N ARG A 217 5.34 -31.30 7.89
CA ARG A 217 6.71 -31.21 7.35
C ARG A 217 7.54 -30.02 7.85
N GLY A 218 7.15 -29.39 8.96
CA GLY A 218 7.92 -28.31 9.58
C GLY A 218 9.31 -28.74 10.05
N GLY A 219 9.51 -30.02 10.37
CA GLY A 219 10.81 -30.58 10.78
C GLY A 219 11.86 -30.52 9.67
N PHE A 220 11.43 -30.57 8.40
CA PHE A 220 12.30 -30.38 7.24
C PHE A 220 12.27 -28.92 6.73
N GLY A 221 11.64 -28.01 7.48
CA GLY A 221 11.54 -26.60 7.15
C GLY A 221 10.62 -26.25 5.97
N ALA A 222 9.72 -27.15 5.55
CA ALA A 222 8.82 -26.92 4.41
C ALA A 222 7.92 -25.69 4.58
N ASP A 223 7.56 -25.37 5.81
CA ASP A 223 6.86 -24.14 6.21
C ASP A 223 7.70 -22.88 5.91
N ARG A 224 9.00 -22.88 6.22
CA ARG A 224 9.92 -21.77 5.97
C ARG A 224 10.19 -21.60 4.49
N PHE A 225 10.39 -22.71 3.76
CA PHE A 225 10.52 -22.68 2.30
C PHE A 225 9.25 -22.13 1.63
N TYR A 226 8.06 -22.53 2.09
CA TYR A 226 6.79 -21.98 1.59
C TYR A 226 6.66 -20.48 1.81
N LEU A 227 7.13 -19.95 2.94
CA LEU A 227 7.12 -18.51 3.25
C LEU A 227 8.28 -17.70 2.62
N GLY A 228 9.11 -18.32 1.76
CA GLY A 228 10.29 -17.68 1.16
C GLY A 228 11.52 -17.55 2.08
N GLN A 229 11.44 -18.06 3.31
CA GLN A 229 12.48 -18.00 4.35
C GLN A 229 13.50 -19.14 4.18
N TRP A 230 14.06 -19.29 2.98
CA TRP A 230 14.89 -20.45 2.59
C TRP A 230 16.11 -20.68 3.48
N ARG A 231 16.72 -19.61 4.02
CA ARG A 231 17.87 -19.68 4.93
C ARG A 231 17.52 -20.36 6.26
N GLU A 232 16.33 -20.06 6.81
CA GLU A 232 15.82 -20.69 8.03
C GLU A 232 15.36 -22.14 7.77
N GLY A 233 14.79 -22.39 6.58
CA GLY A 233 14.45 -23.74 6.12
C GLY A 233 15.66 -24.68 6.06
N LEU A 234 16.79 -24.21 5.52
CA LEU A 234 18.05 -24.97 5.53
C LEU A 234 18.58 -25.26 6.94
N GLY A 235 18.50 -24.30 7.86
CA GLY A 235 18.92 -24.50 9.26
C GLY A 235 18.14 -25.62 9.96
N LYS A 236 16.82 -25.71 9.71
CA LYS A 236 15.99 -26.83 10.19
C LYS A 236 16.38 -28.16 9.53
N LEU A 237 16.63 -28.15 8.22
CA LEU A 237 17.00 -29.35 7.47
C LEU A 237 18.32 -29.96 7.98
N PHE A 238 19.36 -29.14 8.18
CA PHE A 238 20.65 -29.61 8.69
C PHE A 238 20.62 -30.01 10.17
N SER A 239 19.71 -29.44 10.98
CA SER A 239 19.48 -29.89 12.36
C SER A 239 18.51 -31.08 12.48
N PHE A 240 18.17 -31.73 11.35
CA PHE A 240 17.20 -32.83 11.26
C PHE A 240 15.86 -32.52 11.96
N GLY A 241 15.44 -31.25 11.96
CA GLY A 241 14.23 -30.79 12.63
C GLY A 241 14.25 -30.83 14.16
N GLY A 242 15.42 -31.03 14.78
CA GLY A 242 15.63 -30.99 16.23
C GLY A 242 14.61 -31.80 17.03
N LEU A 243 14.43 -33.07 16.66
CA LEU A 243 13.54 -34.04 17.34
C LEU A 243 12.06 -33.60 17.46
N GLY A 244 11.61 -32.67 16.62
CA GLY A 244 10.22 -32.16 16.63
C GLY A 244 9.97 -30.95 17.53
N ILE A 245 11.00 -30.43 18.22
CA ILE A 245 10.89 -29.18 18.98
C ILE A 245 10.62 -28.00 18.02
N TRP A 246 11.31 -27.97 16.87
CA TRP A 246 11.09 -26.95 15.84
C TRP A 246 9.64 -26.96 15.36
N THR A 247 9.09 -28.12 14.96
CA THR A 247 7.68 -28.21 14.52
C THR A 247 6.69 -27.63 15.51
N LEU A 248 6.89 -27.84 16.82
CA LEU A 248 6.00 -27.32 17.86
C LEU A 248 6.10 -25.80 17.97
N ILE A 249 7.31 -25.24 17.90
CA ILE A 249 7.55 -23.80 17.89
C ILE A 249 6.95 -23.16 16.63
N ASP A 250 7.14 -23.76 15.46
CA ASP A 250 6.63 -23.22 14.19
C ASP A 250 5.10 -23.21 14.13
N VAL A 251 4.45 -24.31 14.56
CA VAL A 251 2.99 -24.39 14.64
C VAL A 251 2.43 -23.30 15.56
N LEU A 252 3.08 -23.03 16.70
CA LEU A 252 2.70 -21.92 17.57
C LEU A 252 2.90 -20.55 16.88
N LEU A 253 4.07 -20.31 16.29
CA LEU A 253 4.43 -19.02 15.68
C LEU A 253 3.61 -18.67 14.42
N ILE A 254 3.25 -19.67 13.61
CA ILE A 254 2.35 -19.52 12.46
C ILE A 254 0.90 -19.43 12.96
N GLY A 255 0.53 -20.25 13.95
CA GLY A 255 -0.81 -20.26 14.56
C GLY A 255 -1.23 -18.92 15.13
N VAL A 256 -0.34 -18.23 15.86
CA VAL A 256 -0.59 -16.86 16.38
C VAL A 256 -0.34 -15.75 15.35
N GLY A 257 0.04 -16.08 14.12
CA GLY A 257 0.36 -15.11 13.07
C GLY A 257 1.59 -14.23 13.36
N TYR A 258 2.51 -14.70 14.21
CA TYR A 258 3.75 -13.97 14.50
C TYR A 258 4.68 -13.98 13.28
N VAL A 259 4.84 -15.11 12.60
CA VAL A 259 5.60 -15.16 11.35
C VAL A 259 4.69 -15.12 10.13
N GLY A 260 4.98 -14.17 9.24
CA GLY A 260 4.36 -14.02 7.92
C GLY A 260 5.35 -14.31 6.79
N PRO A 261 4.92 -14.16 5.52
CA PRO A 261 5.77 -14.30 4.34
C PRO A 261 6.99 -13.35 4.35
N ALA A 262 8.10 -13.78 3.75
CA ALA A 262 9.34 -12.99 3.64
C ALA A 262 9.15 -11.63 2.94
N ASP A 263 8.23 -11.56 1.97
CA ASP A 263 7.91 -10.32 1.24
C ASP A 263 7.18 -9.28 2.08
N GLY A 264 6.79 -9.62 3.32
CA GLY A 264 6.01 -8.76 4.21
C GLY A 264 4.56 -8.54 3.74
N SER A 265 4.03 -9.43 2.89
CA SER A 265 2.63 -9.43 2.47
C SER A 265 1.71 -10.03 3.54
N LEU A 266 0.39 -9.82 3.42
CA LEU A 266 -0.59 -10.51 4.27
C LEU A 266 -0.90 -11.93 3.75
N TYR A 267 -1.22 -12.81 4.70
CA TYR A 267 -1.87 -14.08 4.41
C TYR A 267 -3.27 -13.88 3.81
N ILE A 268 -3.70 -14.88 3.04
CA ILE A 268 -5.06 -15.11 2.54
C ILE A 268 -5.67 -16.30 3.30
#